data_AF-X1UUZ0-F1
#
_entry.id   AF-X1UUZ0-F1
#
_cell.length_a   1.000
_cell.length_b   1.000
_cell.length_c   1.000
_cell.angle_alpha   90.00
_cell.angle_beta   90.00
_cell.angle_gamma   90.00
#
_symmetry.space_group_name_H-M   'P 1'
#
loop_
_entity.id
_entity.type
_entity.pdbx_description
1 polymer ?
#
loop_
_entity_poly.entity_id
_entity_poly.type
_entity_poly.pdbx_seq_one_letter_code
_entity_poly.pdbx_strand_id
1 'polypeptide(L)'
;GPEKHQEAIDTLKLYNRPLVCTEYMARRNNSYFQNIMPVLAKENIGAINWGLVDGKSNTKYAWDEPIPDGSEPALWFHEIFHPDGTPYSQEEVDVIKSLTQGK
;
A
#
# COMPACT_ATOMS: atom_id res chain seq x y z
N GLY A 1 -8.78 -4.09 -4.59
CA GLY A 1 -8.11 -3.90 -5.88
C GLY A 1 -8.55 -2.62 -6.57
N PRO A 2 -7.96 -2.31 -7.74
CA PRO A 2 -8.02 -0.98 -8.37
C PRO A 2 -9.42 -0.53 -8.80
N GLU A 3 -10.27 -1.44 -9.29
CA GLU A 3 -11.64 -1.11 -9.73
C GLU A 3 -12.48 -0.54 -8.59
N LYS A 4 -12.61 -1.29 -7.48
CA LYS A 4 -13.30 -0.83 -6.26
C LYS A 4 -12.69 0.46 -5.69
N HIS A 5 -11.39 0.65 -5.86
CA HIS A 5 -10.71 1.85 -5.41
C HIS A 5 -11.12 3.07 -6.25
N GLN A 6 -11.19 2.92 -7.57
CA GLN A 6 -11.72 3.95 -8.48
C GLN A 6 -13.19 4.26 -8.19
N GLU A 7 -14.03 3.24 -8.01
CA GLU A 7 -15.44 3.42 -7.66
C GLU A 7 -15.59 4.28 -6.39
N ALA A 8 -14.81 4.01 -5.36
CA ALA A 8 -14.81 4.80 -4.13
C ALA A 8 -14.40 6.26 -4.40
N ILE A 9 -13.34 6.49 -5.18
CA ILE A 9 -12.90 7.83 -5.60
C ILE A 9 -14.04 8.57 -6.32
N ASP A 10 -14.72 7.91 -7.27
CA ASP A 10 -15.78 8.50 -8.07
C ASP A 10 -16.96 8.95 -7.19
N THR A 11 -17.32 8.18 -6.17
CA THR A 11 -18.35 8.59 -5.20
C THR A 11 -17.93 9.81 -4.38
N LEU A 12 -16.65 9.91 -4.01
CA LEU A 12 -16.12 10.96 -3.13
C LEU A 12 -15.84 12.27 -3.87
N LYS A 13 -15.48 12.21 -5.16
CA LYS A 13 -15.25 13.40 -5.99
C LYS A 13 -16.48 14.30 -6.12
N LEU A 14 -17.69 13.73 -5.98
CA LEU A 14 -18.95 14.48 -6.00
C LEU A 14 -19.02 15.57 -4.92
N TYR A 15 -18.25 15.42 -3.83
CA TYR A 15 -18.22 16.42 -2.75
C TYR A 15 -17.32 17.63 -3.05
N ASN A 16 -16.54 17.61 -4.14
CA ASN A 16 -15.65 18.70 -4.56
C ASN A 16 -14.69 19.17 -3.44
N ARG A 17 -14.12 18.20 -2.71
CA ARG A 17 -13.11 18.45 -1.66
C ARG A 17 -11.81 17.71 -2.02
N PRO A 18 -10.64 18.22 -1.60
CA PRO A 18 -9.40 17.46 -1.68
C PRO A 18 -9.53 16.12 -0.98
N LEU A 19 -8.98 15.08 -1.58
CA LEU A 19 -9.00 13.72 -1.04
C LEU A 19 -7.60 13.32 -0.56
N VAL A 20 -7.57 12.58 0.54
CA VAL A 20 -6.38 11.91 1.06
C VAL A 20 -6.77 10.47 1.36
N CYS A 21 -6.07 9.52 0.75
CA CYS A 21 -6.19 8.10 1.07
C CYS A 21 -5.32 7.81 2.29
N THR A 22 -5.92 7.73 3.47
CA THR A 22 -5.17 7.59 4.73
C THR A 22 -4.57 6.21 4.91
N GLU A 23 -5.16 5.20 4.30
CA GLU A 23 -4.68 3.82 4.34
C GLU A 23 -5.03 3.13 3.02
N TYR A 24 -4.07 2.41 2.47
CA TYR A 24 -4.24 1.54 1.32
C TYR A 24 -3.21 0.40 1.40
N MET A 25 -3.27 -0.47 0.39
CA MET A 25 -2.44 -1.66 0.23
C MET A 25 -2.88 -2.82 1.12
N ALA A 26 -3.05 -3.98 0.49
CA ALA A 26 -3.40 -5.27 1.08
C ALA A 26 -3.19 -6.31 -0.04
N ARG A 27 -1.99 -6.89 -0.12
CA ARG A 27 -1.57 -7.71 -1.28
C ARG A 27 -2.56 -8.85 -1.57
N ARG A 28 -3.09 -9.52 -0.53
CA ARG A 28 -4.13 -10.55 -0.64
C ARG A 28 -5.42 -10.09 -1.32
N ASN A 29 -5.74 -8.80 -1.22
CA ASN A 29 -6.97 -8.19 -1.77
C ASN A 29 -6.72 -7.48 -3.12
N ASN A 30 -5.68 -7.91 -3.83
CA ASN A 30 -5.25 -7.33 -5.11
C ASN A 30 -5.00 -5.81 -5.01
N SER A 31 -4.50 -5.35 -3.87
CA SER A 31 -4.20 -3.95 -3.58
C SER A 31 -2.69 -3.83 -3.40
N TYR A 32 -2.01 -3.48 -4.49
CA TYR A 32 -0.55 -3.41 -4.62
C TYR A 32 -0.12 -1.98 -4.95
N PHE A 33 1.15 -1.63 -4.73
CA PHE A 33 1.67 -0.32 -5.14
C PHE A 33 1.55 -0.13 -6.66
N GLN A 34 1.86 -1.16 -7.43
CA GLN A 34 1.81 -1.20 -8.90
C GLN A 34 0.44 -0.85 -9.47
N ASN A 35 -0.65 -1.15 -8.76
CA ASN A 35 -2.01 -1.00 -9.28
C ASN A 35 -2.84 0.06 -8.56
N ILE A 36 -2.54 0.41 -7.31
CA ILE A 36 -3.26 1.47 -6.57
C ILE A 36 -2.58 2.83 -6.71
N MET A 37 -1.25 2.92 -6.58
CA MET A 37 -0.58 4.23 -6.62
C MET A 37 -0.77 4.96 -7.95
N PRO A 38 -0.73 4.32 -9.13
CA PRO A 38 -1.00 5.02 -10.39
C PRO A 38 -2.42 5.59 -10.47
N VAL A 39 -3.41 4.91 -9.88
CA VAL A 39 -4.80 5.40 -9.80
C VAL A 39 -4.83 6.66 -8.94
N LEU A 40 -4.28 6.60 -7.73
CA LEU A 40 -4.23 7.74 -6.82
C LEU A 40 -3.46 8.94 -7.41
N ALA A 41 -2.33 8.69 -8.05
CA ALA A 41 -1.51 9.72 -8.69
C ALA A 41 -2.23 10.40 -9.85
N LYS A 42 -2.89 9.62 -10.73
CA LYS A 42 -3.72 10.13 -11.83
C LYS A 42 -4.82 11.05 -11.32
N GLU A 43 -5.39 10.72 -10.16
CA GLU A 43 -6.49 11.47 -9.55
C GLU A 43 -6.03 12.59 -8.61
N ASN A 44 -4.71 12.83 -8.52
CA ASN A 44 -4.09 13.83 -7.66
C ASN A 44 -4.49 13.69 -6.18
N ILE A 45 -4.51 12.44 -5.69
CA ILE A 45 -4.88 12.08 -4.32
C ILE A 45 -3.61 11.72 -3.55
N GLY A 46 -3.37 12.44 -2.44
CA GLY A 46 -2.30 12.09 -1.51
C GLY A 46 -2.61 10.77 -0.80
N ALA A 47 -1.59 9.96 -0.53
CA ALA A 47 -1.77 8.63 0.05
C ALA A 47 -0.77 8.35 1.16
N ILE A 48 -1.23 7.71 2.24
CA ILE A 48 -0.42 7.25 3.36
C ILE A 48 -0.51 5.73 3.39
N ASN A 49 0.63 5.06 3.32
CA ASN A 49 0.66 3.60 3.36
C ASN A 49 0.64 3.13 4.82
N TRP A 50 -0.09 2.05 5.09
CA TRP A 50 -0.04 1.37 6.38
C TRP A 50 1.19 0.45 6.41
N GLY A 51 1.92 0.39 7.53
CA GLY A 51 3.20 -0.33 7.64
C GLY A 51 4.37 0.37 6.95
N LEU A 52 5.62 0.00 7.22
CA LEU A 52 6.78 0.50 6.45
C LEU A 52 7.95 -0.47 6.59
N VAL A 53 8.40 -0.66 7.83
CA VAL A 53 9.50 -1.55 8.20
C VAL A 53 8.94 -2.66 9.06
N ASP A 54 9.35 -3.89 8.78
CA ASP A 54 9.04 -5.06 9.61
C ASP A 54 9.47 -4.88 11.06
N GLY A 55 8.63 -5.36 11.97
CA GLY A 55 8.84 -5.31 13.42
C GLY A 55 7.65 -4.71 14.15
N LYS A 56 7.77 -3.45 14.60
CA LYS A 56 6.94 -2.87 15.68
C LYS A 56 5.43 -3.05 15.49
N SER A 57 4.91 -2.87 14.29
CA SER A 57 3.47 -2.96 14.00
C SER A 57 3.02 -4.35 13.55
N ASN A 58 3.96 -5.25 13.20
CA ASN A 58 3.66 -6.60 12.70
C ASN A 58 2.65 -6.59 11.54
N THR A 59 2.77 -5.60 10.66
CA THR A 59 1.80 -5.40 9.57
C THR A 59 2.15 -6.19 8.30
N LYS A 60 3.26 -6.94 8.29
CA LYS A 60 3.49 -7.99 7.29
C LYS A 60 2.54 -9.18 7.42
N TYR A 61 1.93 -9.42 8.58
CA TYR A 61 0.96 -10.51 8.76
C TYR A 61 -0.44 -10.08 8.32
N ALA A 62 -1.16 -10.97 7.65
CA ALA A 62 -2.53 -10.73 7.24
C ALA A 62 -3.49 -10.82 8.43
N TRP A 63 -4.54 -9.99 8.43
CA TRP A 63 -5.50 -9.93 9.54
C TRP A 63 -6.19 -11.27 9.85
N ASP A 64 -6.42 -12.07 8.81
CA ASP A 64 -7.15 -13.33 8.84
C ASP A 64 -6.25 -14.57 8.86
N GLU A 65 -4.92 -14.38 8.88
CA GLU A 65 -3.93 -15.46 8.91
C GLU A 65 -2.83 -15.14 9.93
N PRO A 66 -3.14 -15.22 11.23
CA PRO A 66 -2.14 -15.03 12.27
C PRO A 66 -1.11 -16.17 12.21
N ILE A 67 0.17 -15.82 12.33
CA ILE A 67 1.29 -16.77 12.37
C ILE A 67 1.83 -16.80 13.82
N PRO A 68 1.44 -17.80 14.64
CA PRO A 68 1.68 -17.76 16.09
C PRO A 68 3.16 -17.84 16.48
N ASP A 69 3.98 -18.49 15.65
CA ASP A 69 5.42 -18.63 15.90
C ASP A 69 6.24 -17.45 15.38
N GLY A 70 5.60 -16.48 14.72
CA GLY A 70 6.26 -15.32 14.13
C GLY A 70 7.15 -15.66 12.93
N SER A 71 6.96 -16.83 12.33
CA SER A 71 7.64 -17.17 11.08
C SER A 71 7.21 -16.26 9.94
N GLU A 72 8.08 -16.14 8.92
CA GLU A 72 7.85 -15.23 7.81
C GLU A 72 6.62 -15.64 6.98
N PRO A 73 5.66 -14.74 6.72
CA PRO A 73 4.53 -15.06 5.85
C PRO A 73 5.02 -15.22 4.39
N ALA A 74 4.40 -16.16 3.66
CA ALA A 74 4.72 -16.36 2.23
C ALA A 74 4.45 -15.13 1.35
N LEU A 75 3.52 -14.26 1.79
CA LEU A 75 3.22 -12.99 1.16
C LEU A 75 3.06 -11.93 2.25
N TRP A 76 3.89 -10.90 2.22
CA TRP A 76 3.76 -9.78 3.16
C TRP A 76 2.47 -9.01 2.91
N PHE A 77 1.83 -8.56 3.98
CA PHE A 77 0.56 -7.87 3.89
C PHE A 77 0.72 -6.37 3.63
N HIS A 78 1.35 -5.61 4.52
CA HIS A 78 1.48 -4.15 4.41
C HIS A 78 2.92 -3.58 4.34
N GLU A 79 3.89 -4.24 4.95
CA GLU A 79 5.26 -3.70 5.06
C GLU A 79 6.03 -3.70 3.73
N ILE A 80 7.10 -2.89 3.67
CA ILE A 80 7.90 -2.61 2.47
C ILE A 80 9.37 -3.00 2.67
N PHE A 81 9.90 -2.81 3.88
CA PHE A 81 11.31 -3.03 4.19
C PHE A 81 11.50 -4.03 5.32
N HIS A 82 12.56 -4.82 5.22
CA HIS A 82 13.13 -5.56 6.33
C HIS A 82 13.81 -4.59 7.32
N PRO A 83 14.12 -5.03 8.56
CA PRO A 83 14.72 -4.17 9.59
C PRO A 83 16.07 -3.57 9.21
N ASP A 84 16.81 -4.21 8.31
CA ASP A 84 18.09 -3.73 7.78
C ASP A 84 17.94 -2.73 6.61
N GLY A 85 16.70 -2.41 6.22
CA GLY A 85 16.38 -1.51 5.12
C GLY A 85 16.34 -2.17 3.75
N THR A 86 16.58 -3.49 3.65
CA THR A 86 16.42 -4.19 2.38
C THR A 86 14.94 -4.23 1.98
N PRO A 87 14.60 -4.00 0.70
CA PRO A 87 13.21 -4.10 0.25
C PRO A 87 12.69 -5.53 0.32
N TYR A 88 11.44 -5.70 0.75
CA TYR A 88 10.69 -6.95 0.53
C TYR A 88 10.52 -7.22 -0.98
N SER A 89 10.24 -6.18 -1.75
CA SER A 89 10.17 -6.23 -3.21
C SER A 89 10.84 -4.99 -3.82
N GLN A 90 11.88 -5.22 -4.63
CA GLN A 90 12.56 -4.13 -5.33
C GLN A 90 11.63 -3.44 -6.34
N GLU A 91 10.79 -4.20 -7.03
CA GLU A 91 9.84 -3.68 -8.01
C GLU A 91 8.86 -2.68 -7.38
N GLU A 92 8.37 -2.99 -6.18
CA GLU A 92 7.46 -2.09 -5.46
C GLU A 92 8.14 -0.77 -5.09
N VAL A 93 9.38 -0.84 -4.60
CA VAL A 93 10.19 0.36 -4.28
C VAL A 93 10.46 1.19 -5.52
N ASP A 94 10.72 0.56 -6.66
CA ASP A 94 10.95 1.26 -7.92
C ASP A 94 9.69 2.00 -8.39
N VAL A 95 8.50 1.38 -8.28
CA VAL A 95 7.22 2.05 -8.55
C VAL A 95 6.99 3.23 -7.61
N ILE A 96 7.16 3.03 -6.29
CA ILE A 96 7.01 4.10 -5.30
C ILE A 96 7.91 5.28 -5.67
N LYS A 97 9.19 5.03 -5.95
CA LYS A 97 10.15 6.08 -6.35
C LYS A 97 9.73 6.78 -7.64
N SER A 98 9.31 6.04 -8.66
CA SER A 98 8.89 6.62 -9.94
C SER A 98 7.71 7.60 -9.83
N LEU A 99 6.85 7.41 -8.82
CA LEU A 99 5.65 8.22 -8.60
C LEU A 99 5.85 9.32 -7.53
N THR A 100 6.94 9.28 -6.78
CA THR A 100 7.18 10.19 -5.63
C THR A 100 8.45 11.02 -5.73
N GLN A 101 9.31 10.77 -6.72
CA GLN A 101 10.38 11.69 -7.06
C GLN A 101 9.75 12.99 -7.56
N GLY A 102 9.89 14.06 -6.77
CA GLY A 102 9.41 15.39 -7.13
C GLY A 102 9.92 15.80 -8.51
N LYS A 103 9.10 16.54 -9.26
CA LYS A 103 9.59 17.26 -10.44
C LYS A 103 10.55 18.36 -10.02
#